data_AF-A0A5C5XAF5-F1
#
_entry.id   AF-A0A5C5XAF5-F1
#
_cell.length_a   1.000
_cell.length_b   1.000
_cell.length_c   1.000
_cell.angle_alpha   90.00
_cell.angle_beta   90.00
_cell.angle_gamma   90.00
#
_symmetry.space_group_name_H-M   'P 1'
#
loop_
_entity.id
_entity.type
_entity.pdbx_description
1 polymer ?
#
loop_
_entity_poly.entity_id
_entity_poly.type
_entity_poly.pdbx_seq_one_letter_code
_entity_poly.pdbx_strand_id
1 'polypeptide(L)'
;MKTLPIIALTITLVGSAAAQPPAMKMTTEIPEGIATPDKLETSLGTLTSFDGVPDDKTTRLVYENLALQRAQHAYLSSIQISSMYAMEQGLRKFGPPNTTALLFEDLMDSKALWLTPNTVSVYMAAWMEMEDEPMVLETPPHVLGFINDA
;
A
#
# COMPACT_ATOMS: atom_id res chain seq x y z
N MET A 1 27.72 27.02 84.19
CA MET A 1 26.94 25.78 83.95
C MET A 1 26.16 26.00 82.67
N LYS A 2 26.21 25.24 81.58
CA LYS A 2 26.82 23.96 81.21
C LYS A 2 27.05 24.03 79.70
N THR A 3 28.19 23.53 79.24
CA THR A 3 28.46 23.15 77.86
C THR A 3 27.57 21.98 77.46
N LEU A 4 27.00 22.00 76.25
CA LEU A 4 26.36 20.83 75.62
C LEU A 4 26.78 20.78 74.14
N PRO A 5 27.48 19.73 73.67
CA PRO A 5 27.87 19.57 72.28
C PRO A 5 26.87 18.66 71.52
N ILE A 6 27.20 18.30 70.26
CA ILE A 6 26.77 17.09 69.50
C ILE A 6 25.50 17.28 68.63
N ILE A 7 25.42 16.92 67.33
CA ILE A 7 26.31 16.34 66.30
C ILE A 7 25.67 16.70 64.95
N ALA A 8 26.47 17.05 63.94
CA ALA A 8 26.03 17.16 62.56
C ALA A 8 25.95 15.75 61.93
N LEU A 9 24.76 15.34 61.49
CA LEU A 9 24.52 14.06 60.84
C LEU A 9 24.74 14.20 59.32
N THR A 10 25.92 13.80 58.84
CA THR A 10 26.24 13.72 57.42
C THR A 10 25.65 12.43 56.85
N ILE A 11 24.54 12.52 56.10
CA ILE A 11 23.98 11.39 55.36
C ILE A 11 24.79 11.21 54.08
N THR A 12 25.67 10.23 54.05
CA THR A 12 26.32 9.74 52.83
C THR A 12 25.32 8.86 52.06
N LEU A 13 24.76 9.38 50.96
CA LEU A 13 24.09 8.57 49.95
C LEU A 13 25.12 7.62 49.33
N VAL A 14 25.16 6.38 49.79
CA VAL A 14 25.83 5.30 49.07
C VAL A 14 24.95 4.96 47.87
N GLY A 15 25.31 5.50 46.70
CA GLY A 15 24.68 5.13 45.44
C GLY A 15 24.85 3.64 45.20
N SER A 16 23.74 2.91 45.14
CA SER A 16 23.73 1.52 44.69
C SER A 16 24.12 1.48 43.22
N ALA A 17 25.41 1.25 42.93
CA ALA A 17 25.82 0.79 41.62
C ALA A 17 25.18 -0.59 41.41
N ALA A 18 24.23 -0.68 40.47
CA ALA A 18 23.66 -1.95 40.05
C ALA A 18 24.77 -2.82 39.46
N ALA A 19 25.29 -3.76 40.25
CA ALA A 19 26.28 -4.72 39.80
C ALA A 19 25.63 -5.66 38.78
N GLN A 20 26.24 -5.80 37.59
CA GLN A 20 25.82 -6.81 36.63
C GLN A 20 25.96 -8.21 37.24
N PRO A 21 24.98 -9.10 37.03
CA PRO A 21 25.01 -10.45 37.60
C PRO A 21 26.25 -11.22 37.13
N PRO A 22 26.89 -12.02 38.01
CA PRO A 22 28.10 -12.76 37.68
C PRO A 22 27.81 -13.84 36.63
N ALA A 23 28.77 -14.04 35.70
CA ALA A 23 28.70 -15.09 34.70
C ALA A 23 28.70 -16.48 35.37
N MET A 24 27.68 -17.30 35.06
CA MET A 24 27.49 -18.63 35.66
C MET A 24 28.32 -19.69 34.94
N LYS A 25 28.78 -20.73 35.64
CA LYS A 25 29.65 -21.81 35.11
C LYS A 25 29.10 -22.52 33.85
N MET A 26 27.78 -22.57 33.69
CA MET A 26 27.10 -23.24 32.58
C MET A 26 26.65 -22.27 31.47
N THR A 27 27.15 -21.03 31.46
CA THR A 27 26.84 -20.06 30.40
C THR A 27 27.54 -20.48 29.10
N THR A 28 26.76 -20.75 28.06
CA THR A 28 27.26 -21.03 26.71
C THR A 28 27.05 -19.81 25.83
N GLU A 29 28.03 -19.48 24.98
CA GLU A 29 27.85 -18.44 23.97
C GLU A 29 26.76 -18.86 22.98
N ILE A 30 25.91 -17.90 22.60
CA ILE A 30 24.89 -18.11 21.59
C ILE A 30 25.59 -18.14 20.22
N PRO A 31 25.40 -19.18 19.40
CA PRO A 31 26.00 -19.23 18.07
C PRO A 31 25.59 -18.02 17.21
N GLU A 32 26.50 -17.59 16.34
CA GLU A 32 26.24 -16.47 15.44
C GLU A 32 25.00 -16.74 14.56
N GLY A 33 24.16 -15.71 14.40
CA GLY A 33 22.92 -15.78 13.62
C GLY A 33 21.73 -16.44 14.33
N ILE A 34 21.89 -16.97 15.55
CA ILE A 34 20.77 -17.51 16.35
C ILE A 34 20.02 -16.40 17.09
N ALA A 35 20.75 -15.43 17.65
CA ALA A 35 20.12 -14.27 18.28
C ALA A 35 19.62 -13.28 17.22
N THR A 36 18.42 -12.74 17.41
CA THR A 36 17.98 -11.57 16.64
C THR A 36 18.78 -10.36 17.11
N PRO A 37 19.54 -9.69 16.24
CA PRO A 37 20.32 -8.54 16.65
C PRO A 37 19.40 -7.33 16.89
N ASP A 38 19.75 -6.51 17.87
CA ASP A 38 19.04 -5.27 18.18
C ASP A 38 19.06 -4.26 17.01
N LYS A 39 20.00 -4.42 16.06
CA LYS A 39 20.13 -3.58 14.87
C LYS A 39 20.25 -4.44 13.62
N LEU A 40 19.42 -4.15 12.62
CA LEU A 40 19.41 -4.81 11.32
C LEU A 40 19.57 -3.77 10.21
N GLU A 41 20.60 -3.90 9.39
CA GLU A 41 20.78 -3.07 8.19
C GLU A 41 19.96 -3.65 7.04
N THR A 42 19.05 -2.84 6.47
CA THR A 42 18.15 -3.26 5.39
C THR A 42 18.10 -2.21 4.29
N SER A 43 17.46 -2.55 3.16
CA SER A 43 17.19 -1.57 2.09
C SER A 43 16.24 -0.45 2.50
N LEU A 44 15.47 -0.62 3.58
CA LEU A 44 14.62 0.41 4.17
C LEU A 44 15.40 1.34 5.12
N GLY A 45 16.66 1.00 5.41
CA GLY A 45 17.49 1.61 6.45
C GLY A 45 17.71 0.67 7.64
N THR A 46 18.36 1.19 8.68
CA THR A 46 18.61 0.47 9.93
C THR A 46 17.32 0.30 10.73
N LEU A 47 16.94 -0.95 11.03
CA LEU A 47 15.85 -1.30 11.94
C LEU A 47 16.42 -1.55 13.33
N THR A 48 15.78 -0.98 14.35
CA THR A 48 16.23 -1.03 15.75
C THR A 48 15.16 -1.67 16.64
N SER A 49 15.62 -2.55 17.53
CA SER A 49 14.77 -3.24 18.51
C SER A 49 15.47 -3.37 19.86
N PHE A 50 14.67 -3.58 20.90
CA PHE A 50 15.12 -3.92 22.24
C PHE A 50 14.37 -5.17 22.69
N ASP A 51 15.11 -6.25 22.97
CA ASP A 51 14.54 -7.55 23.35
C ASP A 51 13.49 -8.06 22.33
N GLY A 52 13.78 -7.85 21.04
CA GLY A 52 12.91 -8.22 19.92
C GLY A 52 11.72 -7.29 19.69
N VAL A 53 11.51 -6.26 20.52
CA VAL A 53 10.46 -5.26 20.32
C VAL A 53 11.02 -4.09 19.52
N PRO A 54 10.49 -3.78 18.32
CA PRO A 54 10.93 -2.64 17.54
C PRO A 54 10.59 -1.31 18.25
N ASP A 55 11.44 -0.31 18.11
CA ASP A 55 11.09 1.05 18.57
C ASP A 55 10.02 1.69 17.68
N ASP A 56 9.44 2.81 18.13
CA ASP A 56 8.37 3.51 17.41
C ASP A 56 8.78 3.91 15.99
N LYS A 57 10.05 4.27 15.80
CA LYS A 57 10.59 4.68 14.50
C LYS A 57 10.62 3.51 13.52
N THR A 58 11.16 2.37 13.96
CA THR A 58 11.24 1.12 13.20
C THR A 58 9.85 0.59 12.89
N THR A 59 8.97 0.59 13.89
CA THR A 59 7.56 0.19 13.73
C THR A 59 6.88 1.00 12.62
N ARG A 60 6.97 2.34 12.68
CA ARG A 60 6.38 3.20 11.65
C ARG A 60 6.98 2.94 10.28
N LEU A 61 8.30 2.86 10.17
CA LEU A 61 9.00 2.63 8.91
C LEU A 61 8.56 1.32 8.23
N VAL A 62 8.45 0.24 9.00
CA VAL A 62 8.01 -1.06 8.49
C VAL A 62 6.55 -1.00 8.01
N TYR A 63 5.65 -0.36 8.75
CA TYR A 63 4.25 -0.21 8.34
C TYR A 63 4.09 0.70 7.12
N GLU A 64 4.86 1.78 7.02
CA GLU A 64 4.87 2.66 5.83
C GLU A 64 5.34 1.90 4.60
N ASN A 65 6.40 1.11 4.71
CA ASN A 65 6.85 0.26 3.60
C ASN A 65 5.79 -0.79 3.22
N LEU A 66 5.14 -1.44 4.20
CA LEU A 66 4.06 -2.38 3.93
C LEU A 66 2.89 -1.70 3.20
N ALA A 67 2.50 -0.50 3.62
CA ALA A 67 1.46 0.28 2.96
C ALA A 67 1.86 0.64 1.52
N LEU A 68 3.11 1.05 1.29
CA LEU A 68 3.64 1.35 -0.04
C LEU A 68 3.60 0.13 -0.96
N GLN A 69 4.04 -1.04 -0.48
CA GLN A 69 4.01 -2.28 -1.28
C GLN A 69 2.57 -2.67 -1.66
N ARG A 70 1.63 -2.54 -0.71
CA ARG A 70 0.21 -2.80 -0.97
C ARG A 70 -0.38 -1.80 -1.96
N ALA A 71 -0.04 -0.51 -1.85
CA ALA A 71 -0.48 0.51 -2.78
C ALA A 71 0.04 0.26 -4.20
N GLN A 72 1.32 -0.11 -4.33
CA GLN A 72 1.92 -0.48 -5.61
C GLN A 72 1.22 -1.68 -6.25
N HIS A 73 0.95 -2.72 -5.46
CA HIS A 73 0.23 -3.89 -5.94
C HIS A 73 -1.18 -3.52 -6.38
N ALA A 74 -1.92 -2.77 -5.56
CA ALA A 74 -3.27 -2.30 -5.90
C ALA A 74 -3.27 -1.55 -7.23
N TYR A 75 -2.38 -0.56 -7.40
CA TYR A 75 -2.24 0.21 -8.62
C TYR A 75 -2.00 -0.67 -9.86
N LEU A 76 -1.02 -1.58 -9.80
CA LEU A 76 -0.70 -2.46 -10.93
C LEU A 76 -1.84 -3.44 -11.24
N SER A 77 -2.51 -3.95 -10.20
CA SER A 77 -3.62 -4.90 -10.36
C SER A 77 -4.91 -4.26 -10.87
N SER A 78 -5.05 -2.93 -10.79
CA SER A 78 -6.27 -2.21 -11.15
C SER A 78 -6.14 -1.35 -12.42
N ILE A 79 -5.07 -1.51 -13.20
CA ILE A 79 -4.86 -0.72 -14.44
C ILE A 79 -6.02 -0.94 -15.43
N GLN A 80 -6.44 -2.20 -15.61
CA GLN A 80 -7.52 -2.57 -16.53
C GLN A 80 -8.84 -1.91 -16.12
N ILE A 81 -9.21 -2.05 -14.84
CA ILE A 81 -10.42 -1.44 -14.26
C ILE A 81 -10.37 0.08 -14.39
N SER A 82 -9.21 0.70 -14.15
CA SER A 82 -9.03 2.15 -14.26
C SER A 82 -9.22 2.64 -15.70
N SER A 83 -8.78 1.86 -16.70
CA SER A 83 -9.00 2.13 -18.12
C SER A 83 -10.49 2.05 -18.48
N MET A 84 -11.18 1.01 -18.01
CA MET A 84 -12.63 0.84 -18.23
C MET A 84 -13.44 1.94 -17.57
N TYR A 85 -13.11 2.32 -16.33
CA TYR A 85 -13.74 3.45 -15.64
C TYR A 85 -13.53 4.77 -16.40
N ALA A 86 -12.31 5.04 -16.90
CA ALA A 86 -12.08 6.25 -17.70
C ALA A 86 -12.91 6.26 -19.00
N MET A 87 -13.05 5.10 -19.65
CA MET A 87 -13.90 4.93 -20.83
C MET A 87 -15.37 5.19 -20.48
N GLU A 88 -15.90 4.56 -19.43
CA GLU A 88 -17.24 4.77 -18.90
C GLU A 88 -17.52 6.26 -18.65
N GLN A 89 -16.66 6.94 -17.89
CA GLN A 89 -16.80 8.37 -17.59
C GLN A 89 -16.77 9.23 -18.87
N GLY A 90 -16.04 8.79 -19.90
CA GLY A 90 -16.07 9.41 -21.23
C GLY A 90 -17.41 9.23 -21.92
N LEU A 91 -17.91 7.99 -21.98
CA LEU A 91 -19.17 7.65 -22.65
C LEU A 91 -20.38 8.33 -22.00
N ARG A 92 -20.44 8.34 -20.66
CA ARG A 92 -21.53 8.94 -19.88
C ARG A 92 -21.73 10.44 -20.09
N LYS A 93 -20.72 11.15 -20.60
CA LYS A 93 -20.84 12.59 -20.93
C LYS A 93 -21.80 12.86 -22.09
N PHE A 94 -22.06 11.85 -22.91
CA PHE A 94 -22.89 11.97 -24.11
C PHE A 94 -24.33 11.49 -23.89
N GLY A 95 -24.56 10.68 -22.85
CA GLY A 95 -25.89 10.22 -22.49
C GLY A 95 -25.86 9.13 -21.41
N PRO A 96 -27.03 8.76 -20.88
CA PRO A 96 -27.11 7.74 -19.85
C PRO A 96 -26.76 6.34 -20.40
N PRO A 97 -26.23 5.43 -19.55
CA PRO A 97 -26.04 4.02 -19.89
C PRO A 97 -27.34 3.35 -20.35
N ASN A 98 -27.22 2.16 -20.94
CA ASN A 98 -28.32 1.31 -21.40
C ASN A 98 -29.19 1.88 -22.53
N THR A 99 -29.12 3.18 -22.82
CA THR A 99 -29.96 3.87 -23.80
C THR A 99 -29.16 4.66 -24.83
N THR A 100 -27.87 4.88 -24.56
CA THR A 100 -26.99 5.66 -25.43
C THR A 100 -25.90 4.76 -26.01
N ALA A 101 -25.85 4.68 -27.34
CA ALA A 101 -24.72 4.15 -28.09
C ALA A 101 -24.01 5.29 -28.80
N LEU A 102 -22.69 5.36 -28.66
CA LEU A 102 -21.85 6.35 -29.32
C LEU A 102 -21.26 5.78 -30.58
N LEU A 103 -21.35 6.54 -31.65
CA LEU A 103 -20.73 6.27 -32.93
C LEU A 103 -19.60 7.27 -33.16
N PHE A 104 -18.43 6.77 -33.49
CA PHE A 104 -17.37 7.59 -34.05
C PHE A 104 -17.59 7.67 -35.56
N GLU A 105 -18.24 8.73 -36.04
CA GLU A 105 -18.66 8.86 -37.44
C GLU A 105 -17.48 8.81 -38.43
N ASP A 106 -16.34 9.37 -38.02
CA ASP A 106 -15.10 9.37 -38.77
C ASP A 106 -14.12 8.32 -38.26
N LEU A 107 -13.13 8.00 -39.10
CA LEU A 107 -11.99 7.18 -38.71
C LEU A 107 -11.17 7.89 -37.62
N MET A 108 -10.77 7.14 -36.59
CA MET A 108 -9.95 7.67 -35.51
C MET A 108 -8.53 8.00 -35.99
N ASP A 109 -7.93 9.03 -35.39
CA ASP A 109 -6.57 9.49 -35.66
C ASP A 109 -5.77 9.69 -34.37
N SER A 110 -4.59 10.31 -34.45
CA SER A 110 -3.73 10.57 -33.29
C SER A 110 -4.30 11.58 -32.28
N LYS A 111 -5.43 12.22 -32.57
CA LYS A 111 -6.13 13.13 -31.67
C LYS A 111 -7.28 12.44 -30.94
N ALA A 112 -7.66 11.24 -31.36
CA ALA A 112 -8.69 10.45 -30.67
C ALA A 112 -8.23 10.08 -29.26
N LEU A 113 -9.06 10.41 -28.27
CA LEU A 113 -8.83 10.02 -26.87
C LEU A 113 -9.43 8.63 -26.62
N TRP A 114 -8.87 7.64 -27.30
CA TRP A 114 -9.21 6.22 -27.18
C TRP A 114 -7.93 5.40 -27.07
N LEU A 115 -7.93 4.31 -26.30
CA LEU A 115 -6.74 3.49 -26.13
C LEU A 115 -6.50 2.65 -27.40
N THR A 116 -5.42 2.97 -28.12
CA THR A 116 -4.95 2.23 -29.31
C THR A 116 -6.05 1.84 -30.30
N PRO A 117 -6.90 2.79 -30.75
CA PRO A 117 -7.92 2.47 -31.73
C PRO A 117 -7.32 2.13 -33.09
N ASN A 118 -8.06 1.36 -33.87
CA ASN A 118 -7.78 1.20 -35.29
C ASN A 118 -8.15 2.48 -36.06
N THR A 119 -7.35 2.85 -37.06
CA THR A 119 -7.56 4.04 -37.90
C THR A 119 -8.27 3.77 -39.22
N VAL A 120 -8.65 2.52 -39.50
CA VAL A 120 -9.35 2.12 -40.74
C VAL A 120 -10.73 1.52 -40.50
N SER A 121 -11.19 1.48 -39.25
CA SER A 121 -12.51 0.98 -38.88
C SER A 121 -13.26 2.01 -38.05
N VAL A 122 -14.56 2.10 -38.30
CA VAL A 122 -15.51 2.92 -37.55
C VAL A 122 -15.86 2.17 -36.26
N TYR A 123 -15.88 2.87 -35.12
CA TYR A 123 -16.19 2.28 -33.82
C TYR A 123 -17.57 2.71 -33.34
N MET A 124 -18.26 1.77 -32.68
CA MET A 124 -19.43 2.04 -31.87
C MET A 124 -19.21 1.49 -30.47
N ALA A 125 -19.62 2.22 -29.44
CA ALA A 125 -19.51 1.80 -28.05
C ALA A 125 -20.77 2.16 -27.27
N ALA A 126 -21.19 1.26 -26.39
CA ALA A 126 -22.27 1.51 -25.44
C ALA A 126 -21.80 1.01 -24.07
N TRP A 127 -22.15 1.75 -23.01
CA TRP A 127 -21.95 1.29 -21.65
C TRP A 127 -23.25 0.66 -21.15
N MET A 128 -23.15 -0.58 -20.65
CA MET A 128 -24.29 -1.35 -20.18
C MET A 128 -24.15 -1.63 -18.69
N GLU A 129 -25.16 -1.27 -17.92
CA GLU A 129 -25.31 -1.61 -16.51
C GLU A 129 -26.40 -2.67 -16.39
N MET A 130 -26.01 -3.85 -15.89
CA MET A 130 -26.87 -5.03 -15.81
C MET A 130 -27.19 -5.34 -14.35
N GLU A 131 -28.06 -4.54 -13.74
CA GLU A 131 -28.54 -4.76 -12.36
C GLU A 131 -29.97 -5.33 -12.33
N ASP A 132 -30.91 -4.68 -13.02
CA ASP A 132 -32.35 -4.91 -12.83
C ASP A 132 -32.93 -6.02 -13.72
N GLU A 133 -32.43 -6.17 -14.96
CA GLU A 133 -32.97 -7.14 -15.93
C GLU A 133 -31.95 -7.54 -17.01
N PRO A 134 -32.15 -8.70 -17.68
CA PRO A 134 -31.35 -9.10 -18.84
C PRO A 134 -31.51 -8.12 -20.01
N MET A 135 -30.39 -7.77 -20.65
CA MET A 135 -30.37 -6.86 -21.80
C MET A 135 -30.28 -7.62 -23.12
N VAL A 136 -30.93 -7.09 -24.17
CA VAL A 136 -30.82 -7.59 -25.55
C VAL A 136 -30.06 -6.56 -26.39
N LEU A 137 -28.96 -7.00 -27.01
CA LEU A 137 -28.18 -6.20 -27.95
C LEU A 137 -28.46 -6.66 -29.38
N GLU A 138 -29.21 -5.88 -30.15
CA GLU A 138 -29.42 -6.10 -31.58
C GLU A 138 -28.39 -5.31 -32.39
N THR A 139 -27.65 -6.01 -33.26
CA THR A 139 -26.63 -5.40 -34.12
C THR A 139 -27.02 -5.51 -35.60
N PRO A 140 -26.58 -4.56 -36.44
CA PRO A 140 -26.64 -4.74 -37.89
C PRO A 140 -25.85 -5.99 -38.33
N PRO A 141 -26.18 -6.59 -39.48
CA PRO A 141 -25.39 -7.68 -40.03
C PRO A 141 -23.95 -7.22 -40.32
N HIS A 142 -22.99 -8.13 -40.22
CA HIS A 142 -21.57 -7.91 -40.52
C HIS A 142 -20.82 -6.94 -39.58
N VAL A 143 -21.26 -6.82 -38.33
CA VAL A 143 -20.50 -6.10 -37.28
C VAL A 143 -19.58 -7.06 -36.53
N LEU A 144 -18.32 -6.67 -36.34
CA LEU A 144 -17.40 -7.32 -35.42
C LEU A 144 -17.37 -6.54 -34.10
N GLY A 145 -17.58 -7.21 -32.99
CA GLY A 145 -17.55 -6.59 -31.67
C GLY A 145 -17.31 -7.61 -30.56
N PHE A 146 -17.18 -7.10 -29.35
CA PHE A 146 -17.04 -7.89 -28.13
C PHE A 146 -17.86 -7.24 -27.01
N ILE A 147 -18.16 -8.04 -25.99
CA ILE A 147 -18.70 -7.57 -24.72
C ILE A 147 -17.62 -7.83 -23.69
N ASN A 148 -17.29 -6.82 -22.89
CA ASN A 148 -16.26 -6.91 -21.87
C ASN A 148 -16.84 -6.43 -20.53
N ASP A 149 -16.47 -7.10 -19.44
CA ASP A 149 -16.74 -6.61 -18.10
C ASP A 149 -15.64 -5.64 -17.65
N ALA A 150 -15.94 -4.91 -16.57
CA ALA A 150 -15.02 -3.94 -15.96
C ALA A 150 -14.14 -4.62 -14.91
#